data_AF-A0A8T4ZV57-F1
#
_entry.id   AF-A0A8T4ZV57-F1
#
_cell.length_a   1.000
_cell.length_b   1.000
_cell.length_c   1.000
_cell.angle_alpha   90.00
_cell.angle_beta   90.00
_cell.angle_gamma   90.00
#
_symmetry.space_group_name_H-M   'P 1'
#
loop_
_entity.id
_entity.type
_entity.pdbx_description
1 polymer ?
#
loop_
_entity_poly.entity_id
_entity_poly.type
_entity_poly.pdbx_seq_one_letter_code
_entity_poly.pdbx_strand_id
1 'polypeptide(L)'
;MFKKALSAISRKMLGLILISNSIASLISSLGFLWGSCLNVPIRFHETCFVSKLLFVFVALTSVLNLSPAKTLGKIEIRRLLFHHYVYGFMLILLYFTSAMLLSIMQPWVWEGQGYLILLLYWGAALVIDDIYDVSPRIAVLLDAFARRAHRLGSLILIVHAISSLVSIYVAFRVLVWHLENTFLLGINSFLSFARIFLMANLFITAFYGLEIVKSRAWLVNI
;
A
#
# COMPACT_ATOMS: atom_id res chain seq x y z
N MET A 1 -19.66 5.09 -27.70
CA MET A 1 -19.43 5.99 -26.54
C MET A 1 -19.25 5.23 -25.22
N PHE A 2 -20.17 4.31 -24.86
CA PHE A 2 -20.13 3.53 -23.61
C PHE A 2 -18.83 2.74 -23.36
N LYS A 3 -18.30 2.03 -24.35
CA LYS A 3 -17.04 1.26 -24.22
C LYS A 3 -15.83 2.13 -23.84
N LYS A 4 -15.75 3.36 -24.37
CA LYS A 4 -14.65 4.29 -24.06
C LYS A 4 -14.78 4.84 -22.63
N ALA A 5 -16.00 5.15 -22.20
CA ALA A 5 -16.28 5.59 -20.82
C ALA A 5 -15.99 4.47 -19.80
N LEU A 6 -16.41 3.24 -20.09
CA LEU A 6 -16.16 2.09 -19.22
C LEU A 6 -14.66 1.79 -19.08
N SER A 7 -13.91 1.81 -20.20
CA SER A 7 -12.45 1.66 -20.19
C SER A 7 -11.72 2.79 -19.48
N ALA A 8 -12.28 4.00 -19.49
CA ALA A 8 -11.76 5.09 -18.68
C ALA A 8 -12.00 4.79 -17.19
N ILE A 9 -13.23 4.55 -16.77
CA ILE A 9 -13.55 4.28 -15.36
C ILE A 9 -12.73 3.11 -14.81
N SER A 10 -12.58 2.02 -15.57
CA SER A 10 -11.80 0.86 -15.12
C SER A 10 -10.32 1.18 -14.91
N ARG A 11 -9.70 1.99 -15.76
CA ARG A 11 -8.30 2.44 -15.57
C ARG A 11 -8.14 3.33 -14.35
N LYS A 12 -9.09 4.23 -14.09
CA LYS A 12 -9.07 5.08 -12.88
C LYS A 12 -9.21 4.24 -11.62
N MET A 13 -10.15 3.28 -11.61
CA MET A 13 -10.33 2.35 -10.49
C MET A 13 -9.09 1.48 -10.27
N LEU A 14 -8.49 0.95 -11.35
CA LEU A 14 -7.29 0.13 -11.25
C LEU A 14 -6.10 0.95 -10.70
N GLY A 15 -5.89 2.17 -11.20
CA GLY A 15 -4.86 3.07 -10.66
C GLY A 15 -5.06 3.36 -9.17
N LEU A 16 -6.30 3.63 -8.76
CA LEU A 16 -6.63 3.85 -7.34
C LEU A 16 -6.32 2.61 -6.49
N ILE A 17 -6.75 1.42 -6.93
CA ILE A 17 -6.48 0.15 -6.24
C ILE A 17 -4.96 -0.05 -6.07
N LEU A 18 -4.17 0.21 -7.10
CA LEU A 18 -2.72 0.03 -7.06
C LEU A 18 -2.01 1.05 -6.16
N ILE A 19 -2.50 2.30 -6.13
CA ILE A 19 -2.05 3.32 -5.17
C ILE A 19 -2.39 2.86 -3.74
N SER A 20 -3.62 2.41 -3.49
CA SER A 20 -4.05 1.89 -2.19
C SER A 20 -3.16 0.74 -1.71
N ASN A 21 -2.90 -0.24 -2.58
CA ASN A 21 -2.06 -1.39 -2.26
C ASN A 21 -0.62 -0.96 -1.93
N SER A 22 -0.09 -0.01 -2.69
CA SER A 22 1.26 0.52 -2.46
C SER A 22 1.36 1.23 -1.12
N ILE A 23 0.36 2.05 -0.75
CA ILE A 23 0.33 2.75 0.54
C ILE A 23 0.18 1.76 1.69
N ALA A 24 -0.73 0.79 1.56
CA ALA A 24 -0.95 -0.24 2.57
C ALA A 24 0.33 -1.05 2.83
N SER A 25 1.04 -1.46 1.77
CA SER A 25 2.33 -2.16 1.86
C SER A 25 3.43 -1.28 2.46
N LEU A 26 3.46 0.02 2.13
CA LEU A 26 4.41 0.98 2.70
C LEU A 26 4.19 1.16 4.21
N ILE A 27 2.96 1.44 4.63
CA ILE A 27 2.65 1.63 6.05
C ILE A 27 2.87 0.33 6.82
N SER A 28 2.48 -0.82 6.26
CA SER A 28 2.68 -2.12 6.92
C SER A 28 4.16 -2.45 7.09
N SER A 29 4.99 -2.17 6.08
CA SER A 29 6.45 -2.37 6.17
C SER A 29 7.10 -1.41 7.16
N LEU A 30 6.72 -0.13 7.16
CA LEU A 30 7.19 0.84 8.15
C LEU A 30 6.75 0.48 9.57
N GLY A 31 5.52 0.00 9.75
CA GLY A 31 5.02 -0.49 11.03
C GLY A 31 5.81 -1.69 11.55
N PHE A 32 6.15 -2.64 10.66
CA PHE A 32 7.02 -3.77 11.01
C PHE A 32 8.43 -3.30 11.40
N LEU A 33 9.02 -2.37 10.64
CA LEU A 33 10.33 -1.79 10.95
C LEU A 33 10.33 -1.07 12.29
N TRP A 34 9.28 -0.29 12.57
CA TRP A 34 9.10 0.43 13.83
C TRP A 34 8.94 -0.52 15.02
N GLY A 35 8.04 -1.50 14.92
CA GLY A 35 7.85 -2.52 15.98
C GLY A 35 9.12 -3.33 16.26
N SER A 36 9.92 -3.60 15.21
CA SER A 36 11.22 -4.29 15.32
C SER A 36 12.33 -3.41 15.92
N CYS A 37 12.17 -2.08 15.95
CA CYS A 37 13.11 -1.16 16.60
C CYS A 37 12.80 -0.96 18.09
N LEU A 38 11.55 -1.15 18.50
CA LEU A 38 11.11 -0.96 19.89
C LEU A 38 11.27 -2.22 20.78
N ASN A 39 11.98 -3.26 20.32
CA ASN A 39 12.16 -4.54 21.03
C ASN A 39 10.85 -5.20 21.49
N VAL A 40 9.71 -4.89 20.83
CA VAL A 40 8.50 -5.68 20.99
C VAL A 40 8.79 -7.05 20.38
N PRO A 41 8.65 -8.16 21.13
CA PRO A 41 9.06 -9.47 20.66
C PRO A 41 8.08 -10.00 19.61
N ILE A 42 8.23 -9.53 18.37
CA ILE A 42 7.58 -10.11 17.22
C ILE A 42 8.38 -11.39 16.91
N ARG A 43 7.86 -12.55 17.34
CA ARG A 43 8.47 -13.87 17.09
C ARG A 43 8.36 -14.26 15.61
N PHE A 44 9.05 -13.54 14.72
CA PHE A 44 9.51 -14.10 13.45
C PHE A 44 10.92 -14.63 13.70
N HIS A 45 11.11 -15.94 13.59
CA HIS A 45 12.40 -16.59 13.86
C HIS A 45 13.52 -16.06 12.94
N GLU A 46 14.65 -15.83 13.59
CA GLU A 46 16.03 -15.71 13.11
C GLU A 46 16.46 -14.45 12.32
N THR A 47 17.38 -13.71 12.95
CA THR A 47 18.14 -12.54 12.47
C THR A 47 17.34 -11.26 12.19
N CYS A 48 17.05 -10.52 13.27
CA CYS A 48 16.41 -9.20 13.28
C CYS A 48 16.93 -8.22 12.19
N PHE A 49 18.22 -8.27 11.83
CA PHE A 49 18.79 -7.43 10.77
C PHE A 49 18.33 -7.82 9.36
N VAL A 50 18.33 -9.11 9.02
CA VAL A 50 17.89 -9.60 7.71
C VAL A 50 16.40 -9.35 7.53
N SER A 51 15.60 -9.60 8.57
CA SER A 51 14.17 -9.28 8.55
C SER A 51 13.91 -7.78 8.32
N LYS A 52 14.66 -6.88 8.96
CA LYS A 52 14.54 -5.43 8.72
C LYS A 52 14.87 -5.04 7.28
N LEU A 53 16.00 -5.52 6.76
CA LEU A 53 16.42 -5.20 5.40
C LEU A 53 15.39 -5.65 4.35
N LEU A 54 14.80 -6.82 4.54
CA LEU A 54 13.75 -7.34 3.65
C LEU A 54 12.52 -6.41 3.57
N PHE A 55 12.07 -5.87 4.71
CA PHE A 55 10.94 -4.94 4.73
C PHE A 55 11.29 -3.54 4.17
N VAL A 56 12.56 -3.14 4.15
CA VAL A 56 12.99 -1.94 3.41
C VAL A 56 12.78 -2.11 1.90
N PHE A 57 13.00 -3.30 1.35
CA PHE A 57 12.71 -3.56 -0.08
C PHE A 57 11.21 -3.54 -0.39
N VAL A 58 10.36 -3.94 0.56
CA VAL A 58 8.90 -3.80 0.43
C VAL A 58 8.50 -2.32 0.41
N ALA A 59 9.04 -1.52 1.33
CA ALA A 59 8.82 -0.07 1.35
C ALA A 59 9.30 0.58 0.04
N LEU A 60 10.48 0.20 -0.44
CA LEU A 60 11.04 0.70 -1.69
C LEU A 60 10.15 0.37 -2.90
N THR A 61 9.73 -0.89 -3.06
CA THR A 61 8.82 -1.30 -4.14
C THR A 61 7.51 -0.55 -4.07
N SER A 62 6.97 -0.37 -2.86
CA SER A 62 5.74 0.39 -2.63
C SER A 62 5.87 1.84 -3.11
N VAL A 63 6.97 2.52 -2.77
CA VAL A 63 7.22 3.90 -3.23
C VAL A 63 7.39 3.96 -4.75
N LEU A 64 8.13 3.02 -5.33
CA LEU A 64 8.36 2.96 -6.78
C LEU A 64 7.08 2.67 -7.58
N ASN A 65 6.11 1.98 -7.01
CA ASN A 65 4.83 1.72 -7.66
C ASN A 65 3.90 2.94 -7.74
N LEU A 66 4.07 3.95 -6.87
CA LEU A 66 3.15 5.10 -6.80
C LEU A 66 3.11 5.91 -8.10
N SER A 67 4.27 6.20 -8.69
CA SER A 67 4.33 7.03 -9.91
C SER A 67 3.72 6.33 -11.13
N PRO A 68 4.07 5.07 -11.46
CA PRO A 68 3.40 4.34 -12.54
C PRO A 68 1.91 4.06 -12.29
N ALA A 69 1.49 3.83 -11.04
CA ALA A 69 0.07 3.63 -10.71
C ALA A 69 -0.76 4.91 -10.99
N LYS A 70 -0.18 6.07 -10.65
CA LYS A 70 -0.76 7.39 -10.98
C LYS A 70 -0.92 7.58 -12.48
N THR A 71 0.12 7.30 -13.28
CA THR A 71 0.05 7.52 -14.73
C THR A 71 -0.98 6.60 -15.38
N LEU A 72 -1.12 5.36 -14.90
CA LEU A 72 -2.16 4.42 -15.34
C LEU A 72 -3.58 4.91 -15.02
N GLY A 73 -3.77 5.53 -13.85
CA GLY A 73 -5.07 6.07 -13.41
C GLY A 73 -5.40 7.47 -13.93
N LYS A 74 -4.52 8.13 -14.70
CA LYS A 74 -4.71 9.52 -15.16
C LYS A 74 -5.74 9.58 -16.29
N ILE A 75 -6.86 10.27 -16.06
CA ILE A 75 -7.93 10.43 -17.05
C ILE A 75 -8.47 11.86 -17.00
N GLU A 76 -8.70 12.45 -18.17
CA GLU A 76 -9.30 13.79 -18.35
C GLU A 76 -10.83 13.80 -18.10
N ILE A 77 -11.32 13.13 -17.05
CA ILE A 77 -12.70 13.33 -16.63
C ILE A 77 -12.69 14.53 -15.69
N ARG A 78 -13.36 15.62 -16.10
CA ARG A 78 -13.57 16.81 -15.26
C ARG A 78 -14.15 16.36 -13.92
N ARG A 79 -13.37 16.60 -12.85
CA ARG A 79 -13.57 16.24 -11.43
C ARG A 79 -15.03 16.26 -10.98
N LEU A 80 -15.75 15.14 -11.14
CA LEU A 80 -17.16 15.04 -10.77
C LEU A 80 -17.36 14.56 -9.30
N LEU A 81 -16.31 14.52 -8.48
CA LEU A 81 -16.34 13.79 -7.21
C LEU A 81 -16.05 14.61 -5.95
N PHE A 82 -16.00 15.95 -5.99
CA PHE A 82 -15.84 16.81 -4.80
C PHE A 82 -16.79 16.43 -3.63
N HIS A 83 -17.94 15.83 -3.93
CA HIS A 83 -18.91 15.32 -2.95
C HIS A 83 -18.48 14.01 -2.26
N HIS A 84 -17.81 13.08 -2.95
CA HIS A 84 -17.36 11.82 -2.35
C HIS A 84 -16.21 12.04 -1.34
N TYR A 85 -15.45 13.13 -1.51
CA TYR A 85 -14.34 13.53 -0.64
C TYR A 85 -14.79 14.14 0.70
N VAL A 86 -15.86 14.94 0.70
CA VAL A 86 -16.45 15.44 1.95
C VAL A 86 -17.03 14.27 2.75
N TYR A 87 -17.72 13.33 2.09
CA TYR A 87 -18.26 12.17 2.79
C TYR A 87 -17.16 11.19 3.25
N GLY A 88 -16.13 10.92 2.45
CA GLY A 88 -15.00 10.07 2.85
C GLY A 88 -14.20 10.66 4.02
N PHE A 89 -13.92 11.96 3.97
CA PHE A 89 -13.25 12.67 5.07
C PHE A 89 -14.11 12.74 6.33
N MET A 90 -15.41 13.04 6.20
CA MET A 90 -16.36 13.03 7.33
C MET A 90 -16.55 11.62 7.90
N LEU A 91 -16.51 10.58 7.08
CA LEU A 91 -16.56 9.19 7.53
C LEU A 91 -15.31 8.85 8.34
N ILE A 92 -14.11 9.22 7.86
CA ILE A 92 -12.84 9.02 8.56
C ILE A 92 -12.81 9.81 9.88
N LEU A 93 -13.32 11.05 9.89
CA LEU A 93 -13.35 11.91 11.08
C LEU A 93 -14.32 11.39 12.14
N LEU A 94 -15.57 11.13 11.75
CA LEU A 94 -16.63 10.54 12.60
C LEU A 94 -16.17 9.20 13.19
N TYR A 95 -15.49 8.41 12.37
CA TYR A 95 -14.92 7.13 12.73
C TYR A 95 -13.74 7.26 13.71
N PHE A 96 -12.80 8.17 13.49
CA PHE A 96 -11.67 8.42 14.40
C PHE A 96 -12.16 8.88 15.78
N THR A 97 -13.15 9.79 15.83
CA THR A 97 -13.80 10.18 17.08
C THR A 97 -14.52 9.01 17.76
N SER A 98 -15.17 8.13 17.00
CA SER A 98 -15.89 6.97 17.54
C SER A 98 -14.94 5.90 18.08
N ALA A 99 -13.84 5.63 17.38
CA ALA A 99 -12.80 4.69 17.81
C ALA A 99 -12.08 5.17 19.08
N MET A 100 -11.73 6.48 19.16
CA MET A 100 -11.18 7.08 20.38
C MET A 100 -12.16 6.98 21.57
N LEU A 101 -13.45 7.25 21.35
CA LEU A 101 -14.48 7.10 22.38
C LEU A 101 -14.60 5.65 22.88
N LEU A 102 -14.55 4.67 21.96
CA LEU A 102 -14.66 3.25 22.26
C LEU A 102 -13.39 2.72 22.97
N SER A 103 -12.21 3.20 22.59
CA SER A 103 -10.93 2.85 23.23
C SER A 103 -10.81 3.39 24.65
N ILE A 104 -11.45 4.52 24.97
CA ILE A 104 -11.57 5.04 26.34
C ILE A 104 -12.53 4.16 27.18
N MET A 105 -13.52 3.54 26.54
CA MET A 105 -14.55 2.74 27.22
C MET A 105 -14.16 1.27 27.43
N GLN A 106 -13.39 0.64 26.52
CA GLN A 106 -12.98 -0.77 26.64
C GLN A 106 -11.57 -1.05 26.09
N PRO A 107 -10.54 -1.17 26.97
CA PRO A 107 -9.14 -1.29 26.56
C PRO A 107 -8.75 -2.66 25.96
N TRP A 108 -9.66 -3.64 25.92
CA TRP A 108 -9.39 -5.02 25.46
C TRP A 108 -9.77 -5.30 23.99
N VAL A 109 -10.40 -4.35 23.29
CA VAL A 109 -11.02 -4.53 21.95
C VAL A 109 -10.01 -4.45 20.79
N TRP A 110 -8.74 -4.76 21.03
CA TRP A 110 -7.69 -4.72 19.99
C TRP A 110 -7.90 -5.81 18.92
N GLU A 111 -8.69 -6.85 19.23
CA GLU A 111 -9.01 -7.96 18.32
C GLU A 111 -10.01 -7.59 17.20
N GLY A 112 -10.78 -6.51 17.36
CA GLY A 112 -11.76 -6.04 16.37
C GLY A 112 -11.23 -5.03 15.34
N GLN A 113 -9.96 -4.63 15.44
CA GLN A 113 -9.42 -3.47 14.72
C GLN A 113 -8.99 -3.74 13.27
N GLY A 114 -9.11 -4.98 12.77
CA GLY A 114 -8.71 -5.32 11.39
C GLY A 114 -9.49 -4.53 10.32
N TYR A 115 -10.80 -4.40 10.46
CA TYR A 115 -11.66 -3.62 9.55
C TYR A 115 -11.39 -2.12 9.62
N LEU A 116 -10.94 -1.65 10.78
CA LEU A 116 -10.61 -0.27 11.07
C LEU A 116 -9.35 0.17 10.32
N ILE A 117 -8.33 -0.69 10.34
CA ILE A 117 -7.08 -0.52 9.59
C ILE A 117 -7.34 -0.53 8.07
N LEU A 118 -8.26 -1.39 7.60
CA LEU A 118 -8.67 -1.46 6.19
C LEU A 118 -9.34 -0.18 5.69
N LEU A 119 -10.27 0.35 6.48
CA LEU A 119 -10.94 1.63 6.19
C LEU A 119 -9.95 2.79 6.22
N LEU A 120 -8.97 2.78 7.13
CA LEU A 120 -7.89 3.76 7.16
C LEU A 120 -7.02 3.68 5.90
N TYR A 121 -6.66 2.48 5.43
CA TYR A 121 -5.89 2.30 4.21
C TYR A 121 -6.63 2.79 2.97
N TRP A 122 -7.93 2.50 2.87
CA TRP A 122 -8.75 2.93 1.74
C TRP A 122 -8.99 4.45 1.78
N GLY A 123 -9.20 5.02 2.97
CA GLY A 123 -9.28 6.46 3.19
C GLY A 123 -7.99 7.19 2.83
N ALA A 124 -6.84 6.69 3.27
CA ALA A 124 -5.53 7.26 2.95
C ALA A 124 -5.24 7.22 1.43
N ALA A 125 -5.68 6.17 0.74
CA ALA A 125 -5.52 6.09 -0.71
C ALA A 125 -6.33 7.12 -1.49
N LEU A 126 -7.56 7.40 -1.04
CA LEU A 126 -8.38 8.48 -1.58
C LEU A 126 -7.74 9.84 -1.35
N VAL A 127 -7.17 10.06 -0.16
CA VAL A 127 -6.41 11.28 0.15
C VAL A 127 -5.16 11.39 -0.72
N ILE A 128 -4.45 10.29 -1.01
CA ILE A 128 -3.23 10.29 -1.83
C ILE A 128 -3.51 10.48 -3.32
N ASP A 129 -4.61 9.94 -3.86
CA ASP A 129 -5.05 10.23 -5.23
C ASP A 129 -5.28 11.74 -5.43
N ASP A 130 -5.78 12.42 -4.38
CA ASP A 130 -6.10 13.85 -4.38
C ASP A 130 -5.05 14.74 -3.70
N ILE A 131 -3.95 14.18 -3.16
CA ILE A 131 -2.94 14.95 -2.39
C ILE A 131 -2.26 16.03 -3.23
N TYR A 132 -2.28 15.82 -4.55
CA TYR A 132 -1.78 16.77 -5.53
C TYR A 132 -2.65 18.03 -5.64
N ASP A 133 -3.94 17.92 -5.34
CA ASP A 133 -4.91 19.01 -5.34
C ASP A 133 -5.02 19.70 -3.98
N VAL A 134 -4.84 18.93 -2.90
CA VAL A 134 -4.89 19.46 -1.53
C VAL A 134 -3.58 20.16 -1.14
N SER A 135 -2.43 19.69 -1.64
CA SER A 135 -1.12 20.25 -1.32
C SER A 135 -0.23 20.35 -2.55
N PRO A 136 -0.07 21.55 -3.14
CA PRO A 136 0.88 21.76 -4.24
C PRO A 136 2.32 21.43 -3.84
N ARG A 137 2.66 21.46 -2.54
CA ARG A 137 3.99 21.07 -2.05
C ARG A 137 4.25 19.56 -2.24
N ILE A 138 3.25 18.74 -1.96
CA ILE A 138 3.37 17.28 -2.09
C ILE A 138 3.38 16.88 -3.57
N ALA A 139 2.59 17.58 -4.40
CA ALA A 139 2.65 17.44 -5.85
C ALA A 139 4.07 17.67 -6.38
N VAL A 140 4.69 18.79 -6.00
CA VAL A 140 6.05 19.14 -6.42
C VAL A 140 7.07 18.10 -5.95
N LEU A 141 6.94 17.59 -4.72
CA LEU A 141 7.83 16.55 -4.18
C LEU A 141 7.74 15.25 -4.98
N LEU A 142 6.53 14.77 -5.27
CA LEU A 142 6.32 13.53 -6.01
C LEU A 142 6.76 13.66 -7.47
N ASP A 143 6.48 14.80 -8.11
CA ASP A 143 6.96 15.06 -9.46
C ASP A 143 8.49 15.23 -9.50
N ALA A 144 9.10 15.81 -8.46
CA ALA A 144 10.56 15.87 -8.33
C ALA A 144 11.17 14.47 -8.16
N PHE A 145 10.53 13.61 -7.37
CA PHE A 145 10.92 12.21 -7.22
C PHE A 145 10.82 11.47 -8.57
N ALA A 146 9.69 11.58 -9.28
CA ALA A 146 9.50 10.96 -10.58
C ALA A 146 10.56 11.41 -11.59
N ARG A 147 10.85 12.72 -11.68
CA ARG A 147 11.92 13.25 -12.54
C ARG A 147 13.31 12.76 -12.15
N ARG A 148 13.58 12.58 -10.85
CA ARG A 148 14.87 12.04 -10.37
C ARG A 148 14.99 10.57 -10.72
N ALA A 149 13.93 9.79 -10.51
CA ALA A 149 13.87 8.38 -10.86
C ALA A 149 14.01 8.15 -12.37
N HIS A 150 13.35 8.96 -13.20
CA HIS A 150 13.50 8.90 -14.66
C HIS A 150 14.94 9.19 -15.11
N ARG A 151 15.63 10.14 -14.48
CA ARG A 151 17.04 10.44 -14.76
C ARG A 151 18.00 9.29 -14.44
N LEU A 152 17.61 8.34 -13.61
CA LEU A 152 18.40 7.13 -13.35
C LEU A 152 18.34 6.13 -14.51
N GLY A 153 17.48 6.34 -15.51
CA GLY A 153 17.44 5.54 -16.73
C GLY A 153 17.19 4.06 -16.43
N SER A 154 18.02 3.16 -16.97
CA SER A 154 17.86 1.71 -16.74
C SER A 154 18.13 1.28 -15.29
N LEU A 155 18.86 2.07 -14.50
CA LEU A 155 19.14 1.73 -13.10
C LEU A 155 17.87 1.67 -12.26
N ILE A 156 16.88 2.54 -12.53
CA ILE A 156 15.60 2.49 -11.79
C ILE A 156 14.87 1.17 -12.04
N LEU A 157 14.95 0.63 -13.27
CA LEU A 157 14.33 -0.66 -13.61
C LEU A 157 15.02 -1.81 -12.87
N ILE A 158 16.35 -1.78 -12.77
CA ILE A 158 17.12 -2.80 -12.03
C ILE A 158 16.77 -2.74 -10.55
N VAL A 159 16.81 -1.55 -9.94
CA VAL A 159 16.46 -1.36 -8.52
C VAL A 159 15.03 -1.82 -8.26
N HIS A 160 14.08 -1.45 -9.12
CA HIS A 160 12.70 -1.83 -8.98
C HIS A 160 12.47 -3.34 -9.17
N ALA A 161 13.20 -3.98 -10.08
CA ALA A 161 13.13 -5.42 -10.29
C ALA A 161 13.62 -6.17 -9.06
N ILE A 162 14.79 -5.80 -8.54
CA ILE A 162 15.38 -6.42 -7.35
C ILE A 162 14.45 -6.22 -6.16
N SER A 163 13.95 -5.00 -5.93
CA SER A 163 13.05 -4.72 -4.82
C SER A 163 11.75 -5.51 -4.91
N SER A 164 11.20 -5.65 -6.12
CA SER A 164 9.99 -6.44 -6.37
C SER A 164 10.21 -7.93 -6.13
N LEU A 165 11.33 -8.51 -6.60
CA LEU A 165 11.68 -9.91 -6.35
C LEU A 165 11.87 -10.20 -4.85
N VAL A 166 12.56 -9.31 -4.13
CA VAL A 166 12.69 -9.43 -2.67
C VAL A 166 11.33 -9.31 -1.99
N SER A 167 10.44 -8.43 -2.47
CA SER A 167 9.09 -8.29 -1.92
C SER A 167 8.24 -9.55 -2.15
N ILE A 168 8.40 -10.24 -3.29
CA ILE A 168 7.79 -11.56 -3.53
C ILE A 168 8.30 -12.58 -2.50
N TYR A 169 9.61 -12.63 -2.27
CA TYR A 169 10.18 -13.51 -1.26
C TYR A 169 9.58 -13.23 0.13
N VAL A 170 9.45 -11.96 0.52
CA VAL A 170 8.80 -11.57 1.79
C VAL A 170 7.34 -12.04 1.82
N ALA A 171 6.58 -11.82 0.75
CA ALA A 171 5.18 -12.25 0.67
C ALA A 171 5.05 -13.78 0.86
N PHE A 172 5.93 -14.57 0.23
CA PHE A 172 5.96 -16.02 0.44
C PHE A 172 6.36 -16.41 1.86
N ARG A 173 7.31 -15.71 2.49
CA ARG A 173 7.68 -15.97 3.89
C ARG A 173 6.52 -15.70 4.85
N VAL A 174 5.77 -14.61 4.63
CA VAL A 174 4.57 -14.30 5.40
C VAL A 174 3.48 -15.36 5.17
N LEU A 175 3.33 -15.85 3.93
CA LEU A 175 2.39 -16.92 3.59
C LEU A 175 2.74 -18.24 4.28
N VAL A 176 3.98 -18.71 4.18
CA VAL A 176 4.42 -19.94 4.84
C VAL A 176 4.22 -19.84 6.35
N TRP A 177 4.64 -18.73 6.96
CA TRP A 177 4.41 -18.49 8.38
C TRP A 177 2.92 -18.51 8.73
N HIS A 178 2.06 -17.89 7.92
CA HIS A 178 0.62 -17.91 8.14
C HIS A 178 0.04 -19.31 8.05
N LEU A 179 0.45 -20.11 7.06
CA LEU A 179 0.01 -21.50 6.92
C LEU A 179 0.46 -22.35 8.12
N GLU A 180 1.73 -22.28 8.51
CA GLU A 180 2.25 -22.98 9.68
C GLU A 180 1.47 -22.62 10.96
N ASN A 181 1.24 -21.32 11.21
CA ASN A 181 0.57 -20.88 12.43
C ASN A 181 -0.94 -21.14 12.43
N THR A 182 -1.57 -21.24 11.25
CA THR A 182 -3.01 -21.52 11.16
C THR A 182 -3.28 -23.03 11.21
N PHE A 183 -2.50 -23.83 10.50
CA PHE A 183 -2.67 -25.28 10.44
C PHE A 183 -2.08 -26.00 11.66
N LEU A 184 -0.92 -25.57 12.19
CA LEU A 184 -0.23 -26.28 13.28
C LEU A 184 -0.63 -25.80 14.68
N LEU A 185 -1.03 -24.53 14.84
CA LEU A 185 -1.26 -23.91 16.16
C LEU A 185 -2.73 -23.54 16.42
N GLY A 186 -3.64 -23.77 15.46
CA GLY A 186 -5.08 -23.58 15.64
C GLY A 186 -5.50 -22.13 15.94
N ILE A 187 -4.70 -21.13 15.52
CA ILE A 187 -4.94 -19.71 15.83
C ILE A 187 -6.18 -19.19 15.07
N ASN A 188 -7.08 -18.52 15.80
CA ASN A 188 -8.40 -18.01 15.40
C ASN A 188 -8.50 -17.37 14.00
N SER A 189 -9.62 -17.66 13.30
CA SER A 189 -9.88 -17.26 11.91
C SER A 189 -10.08 -15.75 11.66
N PHE A 190 -10.35 -14.95 12.69
CA PHE A 190 -10.64 -13.51 12.52
C PHE A 190 -9.38 -12.68 12.23
N LEU A 191 -8.26 -12.98 12.89
CA LEU A 191 -6.93 -12.45 12.56
C LEU A 191 -6.41 -12.94 11.21
N SER A 192 -7.05 -13.97 10.64
CA SER A 192 -6.74 -14.48 9.30
C SER A 192 -7.04 -13.43 8.23
N PHE A 193 -8.14 -12.68 8.34
CA PHE A 193 -8.52 -11.73 7.29
C PHE A 193 -7.52 -10.58 7.12
N ALA A 194 -7.06 -9.95 8.21
CA ALA A 194 -6.07 -8.88 8.15
C ALA A 194 -4.71 -9.39 7.63
N ARG A 195 -4.33 -10.62 7.97
CA ARG A 195 -3.11 -11.27 7.48
C ARG A 195 -3.22 -11.63 6.00
N ILE A 196 -4.35 -12.21 5.58
CA ILE A 196 -4.69 -12.50 4.17
C ILE A 196 -4.69 -11.23 3.36
N PHE A 197 -5.28 -10.15 3.89
CA PHE A 197 -5.26 -8.86 3.24
C PHE A 197 -3.83 -8.33 3.10
N LEU A 198 -3.03 -8.32 4.17
CA LEU A 198 -1.62 -7.90 4.11
C LEU A 198 -0.85 -8.72 3.06
N MET A 199 -0.99 -10.05 3.08
CA MET A 199 -0.35 -10.94 2.09
C MET A 199 -0.78 -10.59 0.66
N ALA A 200 -2.08 -10.40 0.42
CA ALA A 200 -2.60 -10.02 -0.89
C ALA A 200 -2.02 -8.68 -1.35
N ASN A 201 -1.92 -7.68 -0.46
CA ASN A 201 -1.32 -6.38 -0.80
C ASN A 201 0.16 -6.51 -1.14
N LEU A 202 0.92 -7.32 -0.39
CA LEU A 202 2.34 -7.57 -0.67
C LEU A 202 2.52 -8.24 -2.05
N PHE A 203 1.71 -9.25 -2.37
CA PHE A 203 1.75 -9.89 -3.69
C PHE A 203 1.36 -8.92 -4.81
N ILE A 204 0.25 -8.18 -4.67
CA ILE A 204 -0.20 -7.20 -5.67
C ILE A 204 0.90 -6.15 -5.89
N THR A 205 1.48 -5.61 -4.81
CA THR A 205 2.55 -4.61 -4.87
C THR A 205 3.78 -5.18 -5.60
N ALA A 206 4.20 -6.39 -5.25
CA ALA A 206 5.41 -6.98 -5.83
C ALA A 206 5.22 -7.39 -7.31
N PHE A 207 4.08 -8.00 -7.66
CA PHE A 207 3.79 -8.37 -9.05
C PHE A 207 3.58 -7.14 -9.93
N TYR A 208 2.90 -6.11 -9.42
CA TYR A 208 2.75 -4.86 -10.15
C TYR A 208 4.09 -4.19 -10.42
N GLY A 209 5.02 -4.19 -9.45
CA GLY A 209 6.38 -3.70 -9.63
C GLY A 209 7.14 -4.43 -10.75
N LEU A 210 7.00 -5.76 -10.84
CA LEU A 210 7.55 -6.53 -11.96
C LEU A 210 6.89 -6.20 -13.31
N GLU A 211 5.58 -5.97 -13.34
CA GLU A 211 4.89 -5.59 -14.58
C GLU A 211 5.34 -4.20 -15.07
N ILE A 212 5.62 -3.27 -14.15
CA ILE A 212 6.23 -1.97 -14.46
C ILE A 212 7.62 -2.13 -15.08
N VAL A 213 8.44 -3.03 -14.51
CA VAL A 213 9.78 -3.33 -15.05
C VAL A 213 9.69 -3.93 -16.44
N LYS A 214 8.81 -4.92 -16.62
CA LYS A 214 8.57 -5.61 -17.89
C LYS A 214 8.09 -4.67 -18.99
N SER A 215 7.12 -3.81 -18.67
CA SER A 215 6.59 -2.79 -19.58
C SER A 215 7.52 -1.59 -19.77
N ARG A 216 8.64 -1.53 -19.02
CA ARG A 216 9.58 -0.41 -18.99
C ARG A 216 8.88 0.94 -18.75
N ALA A 217 7.82 0.96 -17.94
CA ALA A 217 6.96 2.14 -17.81
C ALA A 217 7.74 3.40 -17.39
N TRP A 218 8.79 3.24 -16.57
CA TRP A 218 9.70 4.31 -16.17
C TRP A 218 10.45 5.01 -17.31
N LEU A 219 10.63 4.35 -18.46
CA LEU A 219 11.34 4.91 -19.61
C LEU A 219 10.40 5.47 -20.68
N VAL A 220 9.11 5.15 -20.62
CA VAL A 220 8.16 5.41 -21.73
C VAL A 220 7.01 6.33 -21.31
N ASN A 221 6.48 6.20 -20.09
CA ASN A 221 5.14 6.67 -19.74
C ASN A 221 5.07 7.47 -18.42
N ILE A 222 6.19 7.99 -17.91
CA ILE A 222 6.26 8.72 -16.62
C ILE A 222 6.77 10.14 -16.79
#